data_AF-A0A0A0D132-F1
#
_entry.id   AF-A0A0A0D132-F1
#
_cell.length_a   1.000
_cell.length_b   1.000
_cell.length_c   1.000
_cell.angle_alpha   90.00
_cell.angle_beta   90.00
_cell.angle_gamma   90.00
#
_symmetry.space_group_name_H-M   'P 1'
#
loop_
_entity.id
_entity.type
_entity.pdbx_description
1 polymer ?
#
loop_
_entity_poly.entity_id
_entity_poly.type
_entity_poly.pdbx_seq_one_letter_code
_entity_poly.pdbx_strand_id
1 'polypeptide(L)' 'EDVPRDPLPFPSLLVASASDPRCAQAVADDLAAAWGSEFIDAGDAGGLDHASGHGPWPEGLTRFAMLMARL' A
#
# COMPACT_ATOMS: atom_id res chain seq x y z
N GLU A 1 -12.75 2.30 -13.77
CA GLU A 1 -13.56 1.27 -13.09
C GLU A 1 -13.76 1.73 -11.66
N ASP A 2 -14.92 1.48 -11.07
CA ASP A 2 -15.24 1.97 -9.73
C ASP A 2 -14.54 1.08 -8.69
N VAL A 3 -13.69 1.65 -7.84
CA VAL A 3 -12.94 0.90 -6.83
C VAL A 3 -13.84 0.76 -5.59
N PRO A 4 -14.06 -0.45 -5.02
CA PRO A 4 -14.90 -0.62 -3.84
C PRO A 4 -14.48 0.29 -2.68
N ARG A 5 -15.45 0.84 -1.95
CA ARG A 5 -15.21 1.81 -0.87
C ARG A 5 -15.67 1.32 0.51
N ASP A 6 -16.20 0.11 0.59
CA ASP A 6 -16.58 -0.48 1.87
C ASP A 6 -15.33 -0.97 2.64
N PRO A 7 -15.33 -0.91 3.99
CA PRO A 7 -14.24 -1.44 4.80
C PRO A 7 -13.97 -2.92 4.52
N LEU A 8 -12.70 -3.32 4.54
CA LEU A 8 -12.32 -4.71 4.34
C LEU A 8 -12.68 -5.55 5.59
N PRO A 9 -13.21 -6.78 5.44
CA PRO A 9 -13.64 -7.62 6.56
C PRO A 9 -12.48 -8.32 7.29
N PHE A 10 -11.24 -7.84 7.12
CA PHE A 10 -10.03 -8.40 7.69
C PHE A 10 -8.97 -7.30 7.90
N PRO A 11 -8.02 -7.49 8.83
CA PRO A 11 -6.93 -6.55 9.02
C PRO A 11 -6.10 -6.41 7.74
N SER A 12 -5.81 -5.16 7.36
CA SER A 12 -5.18 -4.84 6.09
C SER A 12 -4.16 -3.71 6.25
N LEU A 13 -3.31 -3.56 5.23
CA LEU A 13 -2.30 -2.53 5.11
C LEU A 13 -2.14 -2.19 3.62
N LEU A 14 -2.08 -0.90 3.31
CA LEU A 14 -1.89 -0.38 1.96
C LEU A 14 -0.55 0.35 1.90
N VAL A 15 0.32 -0.07 0.99
CA VAL A 15 1.59 0.63 0.71
C VAL A 15 1.46 1.39 -0.60
N ALA A 16 1.78 2.68 -0.59
CA ALA A 16 1.72 3.53 -1.78
C ALA A 16 3.01 4.34 -1.96
N SER A 17 3.41 4.50 -3.22
CA SER A 17 4.51 5.37 -3.62
C SER A 17 3.98 6.75 -3.99
N ALA A 18 4.67 7.79 -3.54
CA ALA A 18 4.38 9.18 -3.92
C ALA A 18 4.66 9.45 -5.42
N SER A 19 5.44 8.58 -6.06
CA SER A 19 5.83 8.69 -7.48
C SER A 19 5.25 7.58 -8.36
N ASP A 20 4.20 6.86 -7.91
CA ASP A 20 3.51 5.90 -8.79
C ASP A 20 2.82 6.66 -9.94
N PRO A 21 3.17 6.41 -11.21
CA PRO A 21 2.57 7.10 -12.36
C PRO A 21 1.09 6.73 -12.59
N ARG A 22 0.58 5.69 -11.92
CA ARG A 22 -0.78 5.17 -12.12
C ARG A 22 -1.73 5.56 -11.00
N CYS A 23 -1.23 5.90 -9.82
CA CYS A 23 -2.03 6.21 -8.65
C CYS A 23 -1.44 7.40 -7.90
N ALA A 24 -2.18 8.50 -7.86
CA ALA A 24 -1.80 9.64 -7.03
C ALA A 24 -1.87 9.24 -5.55
N GLN A 25 -0.90 9.69 -4.75
CA GLN A 25 -0.81 9.34 -3.33
C GLN A 25 -2.09 9.68 -2.54
N ALA A 26 -2.72 10.82 -2.84
CA ALA A 26 -3.98 11.23 -2.21
C ALA A 26 -5.14 10.26 -2.51
N VAL A 27 -5.14 9.62 -3.69
CA VAL A 27 -6.14 8.60 -4.03
C VAL A 27 -5.87 7.32 -3.23
N ALA A 28 -4.61 6.92 -3.08
CA ALA A 28 -4.24 5.75 -2.30
C ALA A 28 -4.54 5.93 -0.80
N ASP A 29 -4.30 7.12 -0.25
CA ASP A 29 -4.65 7.48 1.13
C ASP A 29 -6.18 7.44 1.35
N ASP A 30 -6.94 8.02 0.43
CA ASP A 30 -8.41 7.96 0.45
C ASP A 30 -8.95 6.52 0.36
N LEU A 31 -8.32 5.66 -0.44
CA LEU A 31 -8.65 4.24 -0.50
C LEU A 31 -8.33 3.51 0.79
N ALA A 32 -7.15 3.75 1.39
CA ALA A 32 -6.77 3.15 2.66
C ALA A 32 -7.75 3.55 3.77
N ALA A 33 -8.16 4.82 3.81
CA ALA A 33 -9.16 5.32 4.75
C ALA A 33 -10.51 4.61 4.59
N ALA A 34 -11.00 4.46 3.35
CA ALA A 34 -12.27 3.78 3.09
C ALA A 34 -12.22 2.29 3.43
N TRP A 35 -11.11 1.62 3.14
CA TRP A 35 -10.91 0.20 3.45
C TRP A 35 -10.64 -0.08 4.94
N GLY A 36 -10.40 0.97 5.74
CA GLY A 36 -9.94 0.81 7.12
C GLY A 36 -8.54 0.19 7.21
N SER A 37 -7.74 0.35 6.16
CA SER A 37 -6.37 -0.17 6.08
C SER A 37 -5.39 0.80 6.76
N GLU A 38 -4.34 0.24 7.37
CA GLU A 38 -3.16 1.03 7.73
C GLU A 38 -2.47 1.54 6.46
N PHE A 39 -2.21 2.84 6.37
CA PHE A 39 -1.54 3.44 5.22
C PHE A 39 -0.03 3.57 5.46
N ILE A 40 0.77 3.09 4.52
CA ILE A 40 2.23 3.20 4.52
C ILE A 40 2.68 4.00 3.30
N ASP A 41 3.30 5.13 3.56
CA ASP A 41 4.03 5.91 2.56
C ASP A 41 5.38 5.25 2.26
N ALA A 42 5.60 4.85 1.01
CA ALA A 42 6.86 4.30 0.51
C ALA A 42 7.82 5.38 -0.03
N GLY A 43 7.41 6.65 -0.01
CA GLY A 43 8.17 7.76 -0.59
C GLY A 43 8.24 7.68 -2.11
N ASP A 44 9.34 8.15 -2.69
CA ASP A 44 9.61 8.10 -4.13
C ASP A 44 10.10 6.70 -4.53
N ALA A 45 9.15 5.76 -4.70
CA ALA A 45 9.40 4.34 -4.95
C ALA A 45 8.87 3.85 -6.32
N GLY A 46 8.48 4.76 -7.21
CA GLY A 46 7.94 4.43 -8.53
C GLY A 46 6.70 3.54 -8.44
N GLY A 47 6.60 2.55 -9.33
CA GLY A 47 5.44 1.65 -9.43
C GLY A 47 5.43 0.45 -8.47
N LEU A 48 6.37 0.37 -7.50
CA LEU A 48 6.54 -0.77 -6.59
C LEU A 48 6.60 -2.13 -7.32
N ASP A 49 7.31 -2.16 -8.43
CA ASP A 49 7.50 -3.30 -9.32
C ASP A 49 8.99 -3.62 -9.52
N HIS A 50 9.29 -4.64 -10.33
CA HIS A 50 10.67 -5.01 -10.62
C HIS A 50 11.43 -3.89 -11.38
N ALA A 51 10.75 -3.09 -12.20
CA ALA A 51 11.38 -2.00 -12.96
C ALA A 51 11.82 -0.84 -12.05
N SER A 52 11.10 -0.63 -10.95
CA SER A 52 11.43 0.33 -9.89
C SER A 52 12.31 -0.27 -8.77
N GLY A 53 12.77 -1.52 -8.91
CA GLY A 53 13.73 -2.15 -7.99
C GLY A 53 13.10 -3.00 -6.86
N HIS A 54 11.79 -3.21 -6.86
CA HIS A 54 11.05 -3.83 -5.75
C HIS A 54 10.86 -5.35 -5.89
N GLY A 55 11.88 -6.08 -6.39
CA GLY A 55 11.82 -7.54 -6.54
C GLY A 55 11.76 -8.28 -5.18
N PRO A 56 12.89 -8.55 -4.51
CA PRO A 56 12.90 -9.14 -3.16
C PRO A 56 12.33 -8.25 -2.05
N TRP A 57 12.22 -6.94 -2.30
CA TRP A 57 11.68 -5.87 -1.44
C TRP A 57 11.65 -6.16 0.07
N PRO A 58 12.81 -6.07 0.75
CA PRO A 58 12.93 -6.36 2.19
C PRO A 58 12.03 -5.49 3.08
N GLU A 59 11.81 -4.23 2.69
CA GLU A 59 10.93 -3.32 3.40
C GLU A 59 9.47 -3.81 3.33
N GLY A 60 9.02 -4.30 2.16
CA GLY A 60 7.71 -4.91 2.00
C GLY A 60 7.53 -6.15 2.89
N LEU A 61 8.54 -7.02 2.96
CA LEU A 61 8.53 -8.18 3.87
C LEU A 61 8.47 -7.76 5.34
N THR A 62 9.14 -6.66 5.70
CA THR A 62 9.07 -6.11 7.06
C THR A 62 7.67 -5.61 7.39
N ARG A 63 7.01 -4.89 6.46
CA ARG A 63 5.61 -4.45 6.64
C ARG A 63 4.66 -5.64 6.78
N PHE A 64 4.85 -6.69 5.99
CA PHE A 64 4.07 -7.91 6.12
C PHE A 64 4.27 -8.58 7.48
N ALA A 65 5.51 -8.70 7.95
CA ALA A 65 5.80 -9.26 9.28
C ALA A 65 5.15 -8.42 10.41
N MET A 66 5.14 -7.09 10.29
CA MET A 66 4.45 -6.21 11.23
C MET A 66 2.94 -6.42 11.23
N LEU A 67 2.31 -6.59 10.05
CA LEU A 67 0.91 -6.97 9.94
C LEU A 67 0.63 -8.31 10.63
N MET A 68 1.47 -9.31 10.42
CA MET A 68 1.31 -10.62 11.04
C MET A 68 1.47 -10.60 12.56
N ALA A 69 2.33 -9.73 13.10
CA ALA A 69 2.56 -9.64 14.54
C ALA A 69 1.40 -9.01 15.33
N ARG A 70 0.44 -8.37 14.65
CA ARG A 70 -0.75 -7.72 15.26
C ARG A 70 -2.04 -8.52 15.08
N LEU A 71 -1.96 -9.72 14.51
CA LEU A 71 -3.05 -10.69 14.39
C LEU A 71 -3.02 -11.68 15.56
#